data_AF-A0A352CD57-F1
#
_entry.id   AF-A0A352CD57-F1
#
_cell.length_a   1.000
_cell.length_b   1.000
_cell.length_c   1.000
_cell.angle_alpha   90.00
_cell.angle_beta   90.00
_cell.angle_gamma   90.00
#
_symmetry.space_group_name_H-M   'P 1'
#
loop_
_entity.id
_entity.type
_entity.pdbx_description
1 polymer ?
#
loop_
_entity_poly.entity_id
_entity_poly.type
_entity_poly.pdbx_seq_one_letter_code
_entity_poly.pdbx_strand_id
1 'polypeptide(L)'
;FPDKLHTVGKPAPGHVAKVIDEDGNVLSLSRYVKGHKAAAIKARLAPLTPADLPSVEQAKELSRQRKQACSDTAKGAGSGESDSAADGGAQAALLREAVSKTQAKRRLAVAIRQQELLTRQQAERLALHAAQEADKKRLLFRLRSAVADLIERTPGLRSVLRPLQQTTGLDPRERQRLEAEALARRHAREKLDIEREQRVLDRLERREARSMERAIERAQRQQLERNLAHDAAHEAAQDAALKARQEFFDAAKDQQLWKHREWRRGDVPEEFNQAGGLERDTDEARDAEALRKYEAEDAALDEFYEEWKRGGGISGDDGFDTPDDGMKPEGPKRGRRRRR
;
A
#
# COMPACT_ATOMS: atom_id res chain seq x y z
N PHE A 1 -15.58 -27.78 -6.90
CA PHE A 1 -14.17 -27.46 -6.61
C PHE A 1 -14.17 -26.08 -5.96
N PRO A 2 -13.36 -25.78 -4.94
CA PRO A 2 -13.31 -24.41 -4.41
C PRO A 2 -12.90 -23.45 -5.53
N ASP A 3 -13.62 -22.34 -5.71
CA ASP A 3 -13.57 -21.39 -6.85
C ASP A 3 -12.22 -20.66 -7.07
N LYS A 4 -11.14 -21.11 -6.41
CA LYS A 4 -9.81 -20.49 -6.43
C LYS A 4 -8.77 -21.28 -7.24
N LEU A 5 -9.20 -22.31 -7.98
CA LEU A 5 -8.30 -23.19 -8.75
C LEU A 5 -8.42 -22.84 -10.24
N HIS A 6 -7.40 -22.17 -10.79
CA HIS A 6 -7.52 -21.55 -12.12
C HIS A 6 -6.90 -22.36 -13.26
N THR A 7 -5.82 -23.12 -13.02
CA THR A 7 -5.17 -23.96 -14.06
C THR A 7 -4.44 -25.19 -13.49
N VAL A 8 -4.48 -26.31 -14.22
CA VAL A 8 -3.75 -27.57 -13.92
C VAL A 8 -2.66 -27.75 -14.98
N GLY A 9 -1.40 -27.86 -14.56
CA GLY A 9 -0.25 -28.03 -15.47
C GLY A 9 0.19 -29.48 -15.63
N LYS A 10 0.79 -29.81 -16.79
CA LYS A 10 1.37 -31.14 -17.05
C LYS A 10 2.38 -31.53 -15.96
N PRO A 11 2.21 -32.67 -15.26
CA PRO A 11 3.26 -33.20 -14.40
C PRO A 11 4.34 -33.87 -15.26
N ALA A 12 5.58 -33.85 -14.76
CA ALA A 12 6.64 -34.72 -15.30
C ALA A 12 6.22 -36.21 -15.15
N PRO A 13 6.65 -37.11 -16.05
CA PRO A 13 6.30 -38.52 -15.97
C PRO A 13 6.65 -39.09 -14.58
N GLY A 14 5.64 -39.57 -13.85
CA GLY A 14 5.77 -40.07 -12.47
C GLY A 14 5.40 -39.08 -11.35
N HIS A 15 4.90 -37.88 -11.65
CA HIS A 15 4.52 -36.89 -10.63
C HIS A 15 3.01 -36.63 -10.56
N VAL A 16 2.52 -36.27 -9.37
CA VAL A 16 1.12 -35.90 -9.11
C VAL A 16 0.82 -34.56 -9.80
N ALA A 17 -0.39 -34.42 -10.36
CA ALA A 17 -0.85 -33.17 -10.99
C ALA A 17 -0.61 -31.95 -10.08
N LYS A 18 -0.12 -30.87 -10.69
CA LYS A 18 0.21 -29.61 -10.00
C LYS A 18 -0.84 -28.55 -10.36
N VAL A 19 -1.26 -27.81 -9.36
CA VAL A 19 -2.15 -26.66 -9.49
C VAL A 19 -1.30 -25.40 -9.47
N ILE A 20 -1.68 -24.41 -10.27
CA ILE A 20 -1.12 -23.06 -10.18
C ILE A 20 -2.15 -22.17 -9.48
N ASP A 21 -1.76 -21.58 -8.35
CA ASP A 21 -2.58 -20.60 -7.64
C ASP A 21 -2.65 -19.28 -8.42
N GLU A 22 -3.56 -18.38 -8.04
CA GLU A 22 -3.68 -17.02 -8.58
C GLU A 22 -2.32 -16.31 -8.62
N ASP A 23 -1.49 -16.51 -7.60
CA ASP A 23 -0.18 -15.90 -7.47
C ASP A 23 0.94 -16.58 -8.27
N GLY A 24 0.63 -17.59 -9.08
CA GLY A 24 1.60 -18.32 -9.89
C GLY A 24 2.42 -19.36 -9.11
N ASN A 25 2.05 -19.62 -7.86
CA ASN A 25 2.67 -20.64 -7.02
C ASN A 25 2.23 -22.04 -7.45
N VAL A 26 3.19 -22.95 -7.57
CA VAL A 26 2.95 -24.32 -7.99
C VAL A 26 2.71 -25.20 -6.75
N LEU A 27 1.51 -25.73 -6.62
CA LEU A 27 1.06 -26.49 -5.45
C LEU A 27 0.70 -27.92 -5.84
N SER A 28 0.94 -28.86 -4.94
CA SER A 28 0.48 -30.25 -5.13
C SER A 28 -1.03 -30.32 -4.94
N LEU A 29 -1.76 -30.81 -5.95
CA LEU A 29 -3.23 -30.90 -5.93
C LEU A 29 -3.77 -31.67 -4.70
N SER A 30 -3.05 -32.70 -4.26
CA SER A 30 -3.43 -33.52 -3.09
C SER A 30 -3.45 -32.76 -1.77
N ARG A 31 -2.72 -31.65 -1.64
CA ARG A 31 -2.75 -30.80 -0.43
C ARG A 31 -3.94 -29.84 -0.40
N TYR A 32 -4.49 -29.50 -1.57
CA TYR A 32 -5.56 -28.50 -1.69
C TYR A 32 -6.96 -29.11 -1.67
N VAL A 33 -7.11 -30.34 -2.16
CA VAL A 33 -8.39 -31.04 -2.15
C VAL A 33 -8.58 -31.74 -0.80
N LYS A 34 -9.03 -30.98 0.20
CA LYS A 34 -9.30 -31.49 1.55
C LYS A 34 -10.39 -32.56 1.49
N GLY A 35 -10.14 -33.71 2.14
CA GLY A 35 -11.12 -34.81 2.24
C GLY A 35 -11.05 -35.89 1.16
N HIS A 36 -10.16 -35.78 0.16
CA HIS A 36 -10.00 -36.82 -0.86
C HIS A 36 -8.63 -37.50 -0.78
N LYS A 37 -8.61 -38.84 -0.79
CA LYS A 37 -7.36 -39.62 -0.89
C LYS A 37 -6.72 -39.38 -2.26
N ALA A 38 -5.38 -39.34 -2.32
CA ALA A 38 -4.64 -39.11 -3.56
C ALA A 38 -5.00 -40.09 -4.69
N ALA A 39 -5.34 -41.34 -4.35
CA ALA A 39 -5.81 -42.35 -5.30
C ALA A 39 -7.16 -41.96 -5.96
N ALA A 40 -8.10 -41.40 -5.20
CA ALA A 40 -9.39 -40.96 -5.74
C ALA A 40 -9.23 -39.74 -6.65
N ILE A 41 -8.30 -38.84 -6.32
CA ILE A 41 -7.95 -37.69 -7.18
C ILE A 41 -7.32 -38.19 -8.49
N LYS A 42 -6.39 -39.16 -8.41
CA LYS A 42 -5.76 -39.76 -9.59
C LYS A 42 -6.78 -40.48 -10.48
N ALA A 43 -7.74 -41.20 -9.89
CA ALA A 43 -8.81 -41.87 -10.63
C ALA A 43 -9.73 -40.87 -11.35
N ARG A 44 -10.07 -39.74 -10.72
CA ARG A 44 -10.88 -38.67 -11.35
C ARG A 44 -10.13 -37.92 -12.45
N LEU A 45 -8.80 -37.88 -12.40
CA LEU A 45 -7.96 -37.27 -13.42
C LEU A 45 -7.49 -38.23 -14.52
N ALA A 46 -7.73 -39.54 -14.36
CA ALA A 46 -7.40 -40.55 -15.36
C ALA A 46 -7.99 -40.31 -16.77
N PRO A 47 -9.22 -39.76 -16.94
CA PRO A 47 -9.75 -39.47 -18.27
C PRO A 47 -9.16 -38.22 -18.94
N LEU A 48 -8.40 -37.39 -18.20
CA LEU A 48 -7.73 -36.22 -18.77
C LEU A 48 -6.40 -36.64 -19.40
N THR A 49 -6.35 -36.63 -20.72
CA THR A 49 -5.15 -36.93 -21.49
C THR A 49 -4.07 -35.87 -21.21
N PRO A 50 -2.84 -36.27 -20.84
CA PRO A 50 -1.76 -35.33 -20.56
C PRO A 50 -1.33 -34.52 -21.80
N ALA A 51 -1.81 -34.88 -22.99
CA ALA A 51 -1.67 -34.08 -24.20
C ALA A 51 -2.40 -32.73 -24.09
N ASP A 52 -3.57 -32.69 -23.44
CA ASP A 52 -4.52 -31.56 -23.47
C ASP A 52 -4.29 -30.52 -22.36
N LEU A 53 -3.42 -30.84 -21.40
CA LEU A 53 -3.09 -29.90 -20.32
C LEU A 53 -2.04 -28.87 -20.79
N PRO A 54 -2.15 -27.59 -20.45
CA PRO A 54 -1.10 -26.63 -20.78
C PRO A 54 0.22 -26.95 -20.04
N SER A 55 1.35 -26.55 -20.63
CA SER A 55 2.64 -26.52 -19.93
C SER A 55 2.53 -25.67 -18.65
N VAL A 56 3.35 -25.96 -17.63
CA VAL A 56 3.39 -25.15 -16.39
C VAL A 56 3.72 -23.68 -16.70
N GLU A 57 4.55 -23.41 -17.70
CA GLU A 57 4.87 -22.05 -18.13
C GLU A 57 3.69 -21.37 -18.83
N GLN A 58 3.04 -22.09 -19.76
CA GLN A 58 1.83 -21.62 -20.44
C GLN A 58 0.68 -21.36 -19.45
N ALA A 59 0.52 -22.21 -18.44
CA ALA A 59 -0.49 -22.02 -17.41
C ALA A 59 -0.21 -20.80 -16.51
N LYS A 60 1.06 -20.47 -16.25
CA LYS A 60 1.45 -19.22 -15.57
C LYS A 60 1.16 -18.00 -16.45
N GLU A 61 1.45 -18.08 -17.74
CA GLU A 61 1.16 -17.01 -18.69
C GLU A 61 -0.35 -16.77 -18.84
N LEU A 62 -1.16 -17.83 -18.97
CA LEU A 62 -2.62 -17.72 -19.01
C LEU A 62 -3.19 -17.09 -17.75
N SER A 63 -2.68 -17.45 -16.56
CA SER A 63 -3.09 -16.80 -15.31
C SER A 63 -2.68 -15.31 -15.26
N ARG A 64 -1.50 -14.95 -15.79
CA ARG A 64 -1.07 -13.54 -15.89
C ARG A 64 -1.93 -12.76 -16.88
N GLN A 65 -2.24 -13.33 -18.04
CA GLN A 65 -3.10 -12.72 -19.06
C GLN A 65 -4.52 -12.51 -18.54
N ARG A 66 -5.10 -13.48 -17.83
CA ARG A 66 -6.40 -13.31 -17.17
C ARG A 66 -6.38 -12.20 -16.13
N LYS A 67 -5.32 -12.13 -15.30
CA LYS A 67 -5.15 -11.04 -14.34
C LYS A 67 -5.05 -9.67 -15.01
N GLN A 68 -4.30 -9.57 -16.12
CA GLN A 68 -4.19 -8.34 -16.92
C GLN A 68 -5.54 -7.97 -17.53
N ALA A 69 -6.22 -8.91 -18.20
CA ALA A 69 -7.53 -8.68 -18.80
C ALA A 69 -8.57 -8.21 -17.78
N CYS A 70 -8.66 -8.84 -16.61
CA CYS A 70 -9.54 -8.38 -15.53
C CYS A 70 -9.15 -6.98 -15.00
N SER A 71 -7.86 -6.66 -14.95
CA SER A 71 -7.40 -5.33 -14.54
C SER A 71 -7.69 -4.26 -15.58
N ASP A 72 -7.64 -4.61 -16.87
CA ASP A 72 -7.89 -3.69 -17.98
C ASP A 72 -9.39 -3.43 -18.13
N THR A 73 -10.24 -4.44 -17.94
CA THR A 73 -11.71 -4.26 -17.88
C THR A 73 -12.13 -3.42 -16.68
N ALA A 74 -11.48 -3.59 -15.53
CA ALA A 74 -11.74 -2.77 -14.34
C ALA A 74 -11.30 -1.32 -14.52
N LYS A 75 -10.25 -1.05 -15.31
CA LYS A 75 -9.79 0.31 -15.63
C LYS A 75 -10.63 0.97 -16.72
N GLY A 76 -11.09 0.23 -17.71
CA GLY A 76 -11.87 0.75 -18.83
C GLY A 76 -13.33 1.10 -18.48
N ALA A 77 -13.93 0.42 -17.50
CA ALA A 77 -15.30 0.70 -17.05
C ALA A 77 -15.39 1.85 -16.01
N GLY A 78 -14.27 2.36 -15.50
CA GLY A 78 -14.24 3.32 -14.40
C GLY A 78 -14.00 4.78 -14.79
N SER A 79 -13.92 5.13 -16.08
CA SER A 79 -13.58 6.49 -16.52
C SER A 79 -14.78 7.43 -16.73
N GLY A 80 -15.99 6.99 -16.39
CA GLY A 80 -17.24 7.70 -16.73
C GLY A 80 -17.91 8.52 -15.63
N GLU A 81 -17.54 8.40 -14.35
CA GLU A 81 -18.26 9.04 -13.24
C GLU A 81 -17.27 9.60 -12.21
N SER A 82 -16.97 10.89 -12.34
CA SER A 82 -15.85 11.57 -11.67
C SER A 82 -16.13 12.00 -10.23
N ASP A 83 -17.40 12.09 -9.81
CA ASP A 83 -17.72 12.85 -8.60
C ASP A 83 -17.85 11.96 -7.35
N SER A 84 -18.35 10.73 -7.50
CA SER A 84 -18.44 9.76 -6.38
C SER A 84 -17.12 9.05 -6.06
N ALA A 85 -16.21 8.97 -7.05
CA ALA A 85 -14.88 8.39 -6.88
C ALA A 85 -13.95 9.30 -6.05
N ALA A 86 -14.17 10.61 -6.08
CA ALA A 86 -13.39 11.60 -5.32
C ALA A 86 -13.54 11.38 -3.80
N ASP A 87 -14.77 11.14 -3.32
CA ASP A 87 -15.05 10.92 -1.90
C ASP A 87 -14.42 9.62 -1.35
N GLY A 88 -14.46 8.54 -2.13
CA GLY A 88 -13.80 7.28 -1.76
C GLY A 88 -12.27 7.41 -1.71
N GLY A 89 -11.70 8.19 -2.63
CA GLY A 89 -10.28 8.52 -2.65
C GLY A 89 -9.85 9.31 -1.42
N ALA A 90 -10.64 10.32 -1.02
CA ALA A 90 -10.37 11.15 0.15
C ALA A 90 -10.35 10.34 1.45
N GLN A 91 -11.33 9.47 1.68
CA GLN A 91 -11.36 8.61 2.87
C GLN A 91 -10.18 7.64 2.93
N ALA A 92 -9.79 7.05 1.79
CA ALA A 92 -8.61 6.18 1.73
C ALA A 92 -7.31 6.95 2.01
N ALA A 93 -7.20 8.21 1.54
CA ALA A 93 -6.06 9.07 1.83
C ALA A 93 -5.95 9.41 3.32
N LEU A 94 -7.07 9.77 3.97
CA LEU A 94 -7.12 10.05 5.41
C LEU A 94 -6.72 8.83 6.24
N LEU A 95 -7.19 7.63 5.87
CA LEU A 95 -6.78 6.39 6.53
C LEU A 95 -5.29 6.11 6.38
N ARG A 96 -4.72 6.33 5.19
CA ARG A 96 -3.28 6.19 4.94
C ARG A 96 -2.47 7.17 5.77
N GLU A 97 -2.91 8.41 5.85
CA GLU A 97 -2.24 9.46 6.63
C GLU A 97 -2.30 9.17 8.14
N ALA A 98 -3.44 8.70 8.66
CA ALA A 98 -3.56 8.32 10.05
C ALA A 98 -2.60 7.17 10.39
N VAL A 99 -2.55 6.12 9.55
CA VAL A 99 -1.62 5.00 9.73
C VAL A 99 -0.18 5.49 9.63
N SER A 100 0.18 6.29 8.63
CA SER A 100 1.54 6.78 8.46
C SER A 100 2.01 7.66 9.62
N LYS A 101 1.13 8.50 10.18
CA LYS A 101 1.42 9.29 11.40
C LYS A 101 1.72 8.38 12.59
N THR A 102 0.95 7.30 12.79
CA THR A 102 1.22 6.36 13.88
C THR A 102 2.54 5.60 13.68
N GLN A 103 2.84 5.18 12.44
CA GLN A 103 4.09 4.51 12.09
C GLN A 103 5.30 5.44 12.30
N ALA A 104 5.20 6.68 11.83
CA ALA A 104 6.23 7.71 12.02
C ALA A 104 6.54 7.94 13.51
N LYS A 105 5.51 8.03 14.37
CA LYS A 105 5.69 8.16 15.83
C LYS A 105 6.47 6.97 16.42
N ARG A 106 6.15 5.74 16.02
CA ARG A 106 6.85 4.53 16.51
C ARG A 106 8.30 4.49 16.03
N ARG A 107 8.55 4.81 14.76
CA ARG A 107 9.91 4.90 14.20
C ARG A 107 10.75 5.96 14.90
N LEU A 108 10.16 7.13 15.14
CA LEU A 108 10.79 8.22 15.88
C LEU A 108 11.15 7.78 17.30
N ALA A 109 10.26 7.06 18.00
CA ALA A 109 10.55 6.55 19.34
C ALA A 109 11.75 5.58 19.36
N VAL A 110 11.85 4.68 18.37
CA VAL A 110 13.01 3.78 18.24
C VAL A 110 14.28 4.56 17.88
N ALA A 111 14.18 5.58 17.02
CA ALA A 111 15.32 6.43 16.66
C ALA A 111 15.84 7.23 17.86
N ILE A 112 14.97 7.80 18.70
CA ILE A 112 15.35 8.47 19.95
C ILE A 112 16.10 7.51 20.85
N ARG A 113 15.55 6.31 21.11
CA ARG A 113 16.22 5.29 21.93
C ARG A 113 17.59 4.89 21.39
N GLN A 114 17.73 4.83 20.06
CA GLN A 114 19.01 4.55 19.43
C GLN A 114 20.02 5.68 19.66
N GLN A 115 19.59 6.93 19.55
CA GLN A 115 20.45 8.09 19.86
C GLN A 115 20.86 8.10 21.33
N GLU A 116 19.93 7.88 22.26
CA GLU A 116 20.19 7.76 23.70
C GLU A 116 21.17 6.62 24.01
N LEU A 117 21.03 5.47 23.34
CA LEU A 117 21.97 4.37 23.49
C LEU A 117 23.37 4.79 23.03
N LEU A 118 23.49 5.46 21.88
CA LEU A 118 24.78 5.87 21.34
C LEU A 118 25.47 6.92 22.23
N THR A 119 24.74 7.92 22.72
CA THR A 119 25.29 8.93 23.64
C THR A 119 25.74 8.30 24.95
N ARG A 120 24.94 7.37 25.51
CA ARG A 120 25.32 6.60 26.69
C ARG A 120 26.58 5.75 26.43
N GLN A 121 26.65 5.03 25.32
CA GLN A 121 27.80 4.19 24.97
C GLN A 121 29.07 5.03 24.78
N GLN A 122 28.97 6.21 24.20
CA GLN A 122 30.08 7.15 24.08
C GLN A 122 30.55 7.64 25.46
N ALA A 123 29.62 8.04 26.33
CA ALA A 123 29.95 8.45 27.70
C ALA A 123 30.63 7.33 28.49
N GLU A 124 30.13 6.08 28.40
CA GLU A 124 30.74 4.91 29.04
C GLU A 124 32.17 4.63 28.52
N ARG A 125 32.42 4.80 27.22
CA ARG A 125 33.77 4.64 26.64
C ARG A 125 34.73 5.71 27.14
N LEU A 126 34.29 6.96 27.17
CA LEU A 126 35.10 8.07 27.68
C LEU A 126 35.39 7.90 29.17
N ALA A 127 34.40 7.47 29.96
CA ALA A 127 34.57 7.19 31.38
C ALA A 127 35.56 6.04 31.61
N LEU A 128 35.43 4.93 30.87
CA LEU A 128 36.38 3.81 30.94
C LEU A 128 37.79 4.28 30.56
N HIS A 129 37.93 5.03 29.47
CA HIS A 129 39.22 5.55 29.03
C HIS A 129 39.87 6.46 30.09
N ALA A 130 39.11 7.40 30.64
CA ALA A 130 39.56 8.29 31.71
C ALA A 130 40.00 7.51 32.96
N ALA A 131 39.25 6.48 33.35
CA ALA A 131 39.64 5.60 34.46
C ALA A 131 40.95 4.86 34.17
N GLN A 132 41.10 4.32 32.95
CA GLN A 132 42.34 3.63 32.52
C GLN A 132 43.54 4.58 32.48
N GLU A 133 43.36 5.82 32.05
CA GLU A 133 44.41 6.85 32.09
C GLU A 133 44.79 7.25 33.52
N ALA A 134 43.81 7.39 34.41
CA ALA A 134 44.06 7.64 35.83
C ALA A 134 44.86 6.48 36.45
N ASP A 135 44.52 5.24 36.12
CA ASP A 135 45.26 4.06 36.57
C ASP A 135 46.69 4.01 36.04
N LYS A 136 46.91 4.34 34.77
CA LYS A 136 48.26 4.42 34.16
C LYS A 136 49.19 5.41 34.87
N LYS A 137 48.62 6.46 35.47
CA LYS A 137 49.38 7.46 36.23
C LYS A 137 49.82 6.95 37.61
N ARG A 138 49.19 5.89 38.16
CA ARG A 138 49.52 5.34 39.49
C ARG A 138 50.87 4.59 39.47
N LEU A 139 51.67 4.75 40.53
CA LEU A 139 52.98 4.11 40.66
C LEU A 139 52.90 2.58 40.59
N LEU A 140 51.91 1.98 41.26
CA LEU A 140 51.69 0.53 41.25
C LEU A 140 51.41 -0.02 39.85
N PHE A 141 50.72 0.74 38.99
CA PHE A 141 50.48 0.33 37.60
C PHE A 141 51.79 0.26 36.84
N ARG A 142 52.65 1.28 36.95
CA ARG A 142 53.96 1.33 36.28
C ARG A 142 54.87 0.20 36.72
N LEU A 143 54.90 -0.09 38.02
CA LEU A 143 55.67 -1.21 38.57
C LEU A 143 55.15 -2.54 38.03
N ARG A 144 53.84 -2.78 38.08
CA ARG A 144 53.22 -4.01 37.55
C ARG A 144 53.45 -4.17 36.05
N SER A 145 53.31 -3.10 35.27
CA SER A 145 53.57 -3.18 33.82
C SER A 145 55.06 -3.42 33.52
N ALA A 146 55.98 -2.82 34.28
CA ALA A 146 57.41 -3.07 34.11
C ALA A 146 57.80 -4.52 34.47
N VAL A 147 57.21 -5.08 35.53
CA VAL A 147 57.39 -6.51 35.88
C VAL A 147 56.80 -7.42 34.79
N ALA A 148 55.61 -7.11 34.28
CA ALA A 148 55.03 -7.86 33.17
C ALA A 148 55.92 -7.81 31.91
N ASP A 149 56.41 -6.62 31.53
CA ASP A 149 57.33 -6.43 30.39
C ASP A 149 58.65 -7.21 30.61
N LEU A 150 59.16 -7.29 31.85
CA LEU A 150 60.34 -8.09 32.19
C LEU A 150 60.09 -9.59 32.03
N ILE A 151 58.95 -10.10 32.51
CA ILE A 151 58.57 -11.51 32.36
C ILE A 151 58.43 -11.87 30.88
N GLU A 152 57.86 -10.99 30.05
CA GLU A 152 57.69 -11.24 28.61
C GLU A 152 59.02 -11.26 27.84
N ARG A 153 59.95 -10.36 28.18
CA ARG A 153 61.27 -10.26 27.53
C ARG A 153 62.19 -11.43 27.84
N THR A 154 62.01 -12.07 29.00
CA THR A 154 62.92 -13.11 29.48
C THR A 154 62.31 -14.50 29.26
N PRO A 155 62.74 -15.29 28.24
CA PRO A 155 62.05 -16.52 27.85
C PRO A 155 61.99 -17.57 28.97
N GLY A 156 63.02 -17.65 29.82
CA GLY A 156 63.01 -18.53 31.00
C GLY A 156 61.90 -18.18 31.99
N LEU A 157 61.78 -16.90 32.38
CA LEU A 157 60.70 -16.43 33.27
C LEU A 157 59.33 -16.56 32.61
N ARG A 158 59.23 -16.28 31.30
CA ARG A 158 57.99 -16.43 30.55
C ARG A 158 57.45 -17.87 30.61
N SER A 159 58.32 -18.88 30.54
CA SER A 159 57.87 -20.29 30.58
C SER A 159 57.25 -20.68 31.93
N VAL A 160 57.80 -20.18 33.03
CA VAL A 160 57.41 -20.56 34.40
C VAL A 160 56.29 -19.66 34.94
N LEU A 161 56.40 -18.35 34.73
CA LEU A 161 55.54 -17.37 35.39
C LEU A 161 54.31 -16.99 34.56
N ARG A 162 54.28 -17.25 33.25
CA ARG A 162 53.13 -16.90 32.41
C ARG A 162 51.81 -17.56 32.84
N PRO A 163 51.76 -18.86 33.23
CA PRO A 163 50.53 -19.46 33.75
C PRO A 163 50.03 -18.78 35.03
N LEU A 164 50.97 -18.42 35.93
CA LEU A 164 50.65 -17.66 37.14
C LEU A 164 50.18 -16.25 36.80
N GLN A 165 50.79 -15.58 35.83
CA GLN A 165 50.39 -14.26 35.38
C GLN A 165 48.97 -14.27 34.78
N GLN A 166 48.63 -15.28 33.98
CA GLN A 166 47.30 -15.46 33.39
C GLN A 166 46.21 -15.75 34.44
N THR A 167 46.53 -16.55 35.47
CA THR A 167 45.58 -16.87 36.54
C THR A 167 45.38 -15.72 37.52
N THR A 168 46.42 -14.94 37.79
CA THR A 168 46.38 -13.83 38.76
C THR A 168 45.97 -12.49 38.15
N GLY A 169 45.97 -12.37 36.82
CA GLY A 169 45.67 -11.09 36.14
C GLY A 169 46.70 -10.01 36.46
N LEU A 170 47.97 -10.40 36.62
CA LEU A 170 49.05 -9.51 37.02
C LEU A 170 49.35 -8.42 35.98
N ASP A 171 49.10 -8.68 34.68
CA ASP A 171 49.24 -7.65 33.66
C ASP A 171 48.03 -6.69 33.68
N PRO A 172 48.23 -5.43 34.12
CA PRO A 172 47.14 -4.47 34.14
C PRO A 172 46.68 -4.09 32.72
N ARG A 173 47.49 -4.30 31.67
CA ARG A 173 47.10 -4.04 30.28
C ARG A 173 46.10 -5.07 29.77
N GLU A 174 46.34 -6.35 30.04
CA GLU A 174 45.39 -7.42 29.72
C GLU A 174 44.04 -7.19 30.42
N ARG A 175 44.08 -6.79 31.70
CA ARG A 175 42.85 -6.42 32.43
C ARG A 175 42.09 -5.28 31.74
N GLN A 176 42.78 -4.19 31.36
CA GLN A 176 42.16 -3.06 30.66
C GLN A 176 41.56 -3.48 29.29
N ARG A 177 42.21 -4.41 28.58
CA ARG A 177 41.69 -4.99 27.33
C ARG A 177 40.43 -5.81 27.57
N LEU A 178 40.44 -6.68 28.58
CA LEU A 178 39.27 -7.49 28.94
C LEU A 178 38.08 -6.63 29.38
N GLU A 179 38.32 -5.55 30.12
CA GLU A 179 37.28 -4.58 30.49
C GLU A 179 36.69 -3.88 29.25
N ALA A 180 37.54 -3.44 28.32
CA ALA A 180 37.10 -2.83 27.08
C ALA A 180 36.31 -3.82 26.19
N GLU A 181 36.76 -5.08 26.10
CA GLU A 181 36.04 -6.14 25.39
C GLU A 181 34.70 -6.45 26.05
N ALA A 182 34.65 -6.54 27.38
CA ALA A 182 33.41 -6.79 28.10
C ALA A 182 32.39 -5.67 27.86
N LEU A 183 32.84 -4.41 27.89
CA LEU A 183 32.03 -3.25 27.55
C LEU A 183 31.55 -3.32 26.09
N ALA A 184 32.44 -3.64 25.14
CA ALA A 184 32.09 -3.77 23.73
C ALA A 184 31.06 -4.90 23.47
N ARG A 185 31.21 -6.05 24.13
CA ARG A 185 30.25 -7.17 24.06
C ARG A 185 28.89 -6.77 24.61
N ARG A 186 28.85 -6.01 25.70
CA ARG A 186 27.60 -5.46 26.24
C ARG A 186 26.95 -4.49 25.24
N HIS A 187 27.72 -3.52 24.72
CA HIS A 187 27.25 -2.56 23.72
C HIS A 187 26.71 -3.26 22.46
N ALA A 188 27.34 -4.35 22.03
CA ALA A 188 26.87 -5.15 20.90
C ALA A 188 25.52 -5.84 21.18
N ARG A 189 25.30 -6.36 22.40
CA ARG A 189 24.00 -6.94 22.78
C ARG A 189 22.89 -5.89 22.78
N GLU A 190 23.15 -4.73 23.38
CA GLU A 190 22.18 -3.62 23.41
C GLU A 190 21.81 -3.16 21.98
N LYS A 191 22.79 -3.11 21.07
CA LYS A 191 22.54 -2.82 19.65
C LYS A 191 21.66 -3.88 18.98
N LEU A 192 21.97 -5.16 19.21
CA LEU A 192 21.17 -6.27 18.68
C LEU A 192 19.73 -6.23 19.18
N ASP A 193 19.49 -5.78 20.40
CA ASP A 193 18.14 -5.64 20.95
C ASP A 193 17.35 -4.52 20.25
N ILE A 194 17.96 -3.36 19.98
CA ILE A 194 17.33 -2.31 19.15
C ILE A 194 17.06 -2.82 17.73
N GLU A 195 18.01 -3.54 17.11
CA GLU A 195 17.79 -4.13 15.79
C GLU A 195 16.65 -5.15 15.77
N ARG A 196 16.47 -5.93 16.86
CA ARG A 196 15.34 -6.85 17.01
C ARG A 196 14.03 -6.07 17.08
N GLU A 197 13.98 -5.00 17.88
CA GLU A 197 12.80 -4.12 17.96
C GLU A 197 12.45 -3.53 16.58
N GLN A 198 13.44 -3.03 15.84
CA GLN A 198 13.27 -2.52 14.47
C GLN A 198 12.67 -3.59 13.54
N ARG A 199 13.22 -4.82 13.55
CA ARG A 199 12.70 -5.91 12.71
C ARG A 199 11.26 -6.31 13.08
N VAL A 200 10.90 -6.24 14.35
CA VAL A 200 9.53 -6.51 14.82
C VAL A 200 8.59 -5.40 14.34
N LEU A 201 9.01 -4.15 14.46
CA LEU A 201 8.28 -2.98 13.98
C LEU A 201 8.05 -3.06 12.47
N ASP A 202 9.06 -3.37 11.67
CA ASP A 202 8.93 -3.54 10.21
C ASP A 202 7.90 -4.62 9.83
N ARG A 203 7.88 -5.74 10.57
CA ARG A 203 6.91 -6.81 10.34
C ARG A 203 5.49 -6.36 10.66
N LEU A 204 5.34 -5.58 11.72
CA LEU A 204 4.06 -5.03 12.14
C LEU A 204 3.55 -4.00 11.11
N GLU A 205 4.40 -3.08 10.66
CA GLU A 205 4.05 -2.09 9.63
C GLU A 205 3.66 -2.75 8.31
N ARG A 206 4.36 -3.83 7.89
CA ARG A 206 3.96 -4.61 6.70
C ARG A 206 2.60 -5.28 6.87
N ARG A 207 2.24 -5.73 8.08
CA ARG A 207 0.91 -6.30 8.35
C ARG A 207 -0.16 -5.22 8.34
N GLU A 208 0.12 -4.07 8.93
CA GLU A 208 -0.77 -2.90 8.92
C GLU A 208 -1.02 -2.41 7.50
N ALA A 209 0.02 -2.28 6.68
CA ALA A 209 -0.10 -1.89 5.27
C ALA A 209 -1.02 -2.86 4.49
N ARG A 210 -0.78 -4.17 4.62
CA ARG A 210 -1.65 -5.19 3.99
C ARG A 210 -3.08 -5.15 4.51
N SER A 211 -3.26 -4.91 5.80
CA SER A 211 -4.60 -4.81 6.41
C SER A 211 -5.35 -3.58 5.90
N MET A 212 -4.64 -2.46 5.75
CA MET A 212 -5.16 -1.19 5.23
C MET A 212 -5.51 -1.31 3.74
N GLU A 213 -4.63 -1.90 2.92
CA GLU A 213 -4.92 -2.21 1.51
C GLU A 213 -6.19 -3.03 1.36
N ARG A 214 -6.33 -4.12 2.14
CA ARG A 214 -7.55 -4.94 2.15
C ARG A 214 -8.79 -4.21 2.68
N ALA A 215 -8.63 -3.20 3.54
CA ALA A 215 -9.74 -2.39 4.01
C ALA A 215 -10.21 -1.43 2.90
N ILE A 216 -9.26 -0.80 2.20
CA ILE A 216 -9.54 0.05 1.04
C ILE A 216 -10.22 -0.76 -0.06
N GLU A 217 -9.68 -1.92 -0.42
CA GLU A 217 -10.30 -2.80 -1.43
C GLU A 217 -11.74 -3.20 -1.06
N ARG A 218 -12.00 -3.51 0.22
CA ARG A 218 -13.35 -3.84 0.69
C ARG A 218 -14.29 -2.63 0.60
N ALA A 219 -13.82 -1.44 0.99
CA ALA A 219 -14.60 -0.21 0.88
C ALA A 219 -14.93 0.10 -0.58
N GLN A 220 -13.97 -0.03 -1.49
CA GLN A 220 -14.16 0.16 -2.93
C GLN A 220 -15.17 -0.84 -3.50
N ARG A 221 -15.07 -2.13 -3.14
CA ARG A 221 -16.06 -3.13 -3.57
C ARG A 221 -17.46 -2.80 -3.07
N GLN A 222 -17.60 -2.40 -1.81
CA GLN A 222 -18.89 -1.98 -1.26
C GLN A 222 -19.45 -0.74 -1.94
N GLN A 223 -18.60 0.21 -2.35
CA GLN A 223 -19.01 1.37 -3.14
C GLN A 223 -19.50 0.95 -4.53
N LEU A 224 -18.76 0.09 -5.23
CA LEU A 224 -19.18 -0.43 -6.54
C LEU A 224 -20.50 -1.20 -6.46
N GLU A 225 -20.69 -2.04 -5.44
CA GLU A 225 -21.96 -2.76 -5.22
C GLU A 225 -23.12 -1.79 -4.95
N ARG A 226 -22.88 -0.68 -4.23
CA ARG A 226 -23.89 0.36 -4.00
C ARG A 226 -24.24 1.10 -5.28
N ASN A 227 -23.25 1.45 -6.11
CA ASN A 227 -23.48 2.13 -7.38
C ASN A 227 -24.29 1.22 -8.32
N LEU A 228 -23.89 -0.04 -8.48
CA LEU A 228 -24.65 -1.01 -9.28
C LEU A 228 -26.08 -1.22 -8.77
N ALA A 229 -26.28 -1.25 -7.44
CA ALA A 229 -27.62 -1.35 -6.87
C ALA A 229 -28.46 -0.08 -7.11
N HIS A 230 -27.83 1.09 -7.10
CA HIS A 230 -28.47 2.35 -7.43
C HIS A 230 -28.88 2.40 -8.91
N ASP A 231 -27.99 2.00 -9.81
CA ASP A 231 -28.26 1.97 -11.25
C ASP A 231 -29.39 0.98 -11.58
N ALA A 232 -29.34 -0.22 -11.01
CA ALA A 232 -30.41 -1.20 -11.16
C ALA A 232 -31.76 -0.69 -10.61
N ALA A 233 -31.76 0.07 -9.51
CA ALA A 233 -32.96 0.69 -8.98
C ALA A 233 -33.49 1.80 -9.91
N HIS A 234 -32.59 2.58 -10.51
CA HIS A 234 -32.93 3.62 -11.46
C HIS A 234 -33.53 3.03 -12.76
N GLU A 235 -32.93 1.97 -13.31
CA GLU A 235 -33.48 1.23 -14.46
C GLU A 235 -34.86 0.64 -14.13
N ALA A 236 -35.02 0.01 -12.96
CA ALA A 236 -36.31 -0.51 -12.53
C ALA A 236 -37.39 0.58 -12.38
N ALA A 237 -37.00 1.78 -11.93
CA ALA A 237 -37.89 2.94 -11.85
C ALA A 237 -38.29 3.45 -13.23
N GLN A 238 -37.36 3.48 -14.19
CA GLN A 238 -37.66 3.82 -15.59
C GLN A 238 -38.62 2.80 -16.22
N ASP A 239 -38.38 1.52 -16.02
CA ASP A 239 -39.25 0.46 -16.50
C ASP A 239 -40.65 0.54 -15.89
N ALA A 240 -40.74 0.84 -14.59
CA ALA A 240 -42.02 1.06 -13.91
C ALA A 240 -42.76 2.28 -14.47
N ALA A 241 -42.04 3.39 -14.74
CA ALA A 241 -42.62 4.57 -15.36
C ALA A 241 -43.12 4.31 -16.78
N LEU A 242 -42.36 3.56 -17.59
CA LEU A 242 -42.76 3.16 -18.94
C LEU A 242 -44.00 2.26 -18.90
N LYS A 243 -44.05 1.28 -17.97
CA LYS A 243 -45.22 0.43 -17.76
C LYS A 243 -46.45 1.22 -17.31
N ALA A 244 -46.30 2.11 -16.33
CA ALA A 244 -47.39 2.98 -15.88
C ALA A 244 -47.93 3.85 -17.03
N ARG A 245 -47.04 4.36 -17.90
CA ARG A 245 -47.43 5.10 -19.10
C ARG A 245 -48.19 4.23 -20.10
N GLN A 246 -47.74 2.99 -20.32
CA GLN A 246 -48.44 2.02 -21.18
C GLN A 246 -49.82 1.67 -20.63
N GLU A 247 -49.91 1.32 -19.34
CA GLU A 247 -51.18 1.03 -18.65
C GLU A 247 -52.15 2.20 -18.71
N PHE A 248 -51.65 3.43 -18.58
CA PHE A 248 -52.46 4.63 -18.76
C PHE A 248 -53.05 4.73 -20.18
N PHE A 249 -52.23 4.47 -21.22
CA PHE A 249 -52.71 4.48 -22.61
C PHE A 249 -53.72 3.36 -22.90
N ASP A 250 -53.48 2.17 -22.37
CA ASP A 250 -54.39 1.03 -22.53
C ASP A 250 -55.71 1.28 -21.80
N ALA A 251 -55.68 1.80 -20.57
CA ALA A 251 -56.88 2.20 -19.84
C ALA A 251 -57.68 3.29 -20.56
N ALA A 252 -57.00 4.30 -21.13
CA ALA A 252 -57.64 5.35 -21.92
C ALA A 252 -58.29 4.80 -23.21
N LYS A 253 -57.67 3.79 -23.82
CA LYS A 253 -58.19 3.09 -25.00
C LYS A 253 -59.44 2.27 -24.66
N ASP A 254 -59.42 1.53 -23.54
CA ASP A 254 -60.53 0.70 -23.08
C ASP A 254 -61.77 1.51 -22.69
N GLN A 255 -61.57 2.72 -22.14
CA GLN A 255 -62.66 3.64 -21.82
C GLN A 255 -63.32 4.26 -23.07
N GLN A 256 -62.87 3.92 -24.28
CA GLN A 256 -63.43 4.44 -25.54
C GLN A 256 -63.45 5.97 -25.62
N LEU A 257 -62.59 6.66 -24.85
CA LEU A 257 -62.36 8.10 -24.96
C LEU A 257 -61.88 8.52 -26.37
N TRP A 258 -61.54 7.53 -27.21
CA TRP A 258 -61.08 7.66 -28.57
C TRP A 258 -62.19 7.45 -29.61
N LYS A 259 -63.42 7.10 -29.20
CA LYS A 259 -64.54 6.97 -30.13
C LYS A 259 -65.10 8.34 -30.51
N HIS A 260 -64.78 8.74 -31.74
CA HIS A 260 -65.47 9.76 -32.54
C HIS A 260 -65.83 11.08 -31.83
N ARG A 261 -64.81 11.86 -31.46
CA ARG A 261 -64.96 13.31 -31.57
C ARG A 261 -64.67 13.65 -33.04
N GLU A 262 -65.69 13.96 -33.82
CA GLU A 262 -65.51 14.44 -35.20
C GLU A 262 -64.84 15.82 -35.14
N TRP A 263 -63.52 15.84 -35.23
CA TRP A 263 -62.77 17.09 -35.29
C TRP A 263 -63.06 17.75 -36.64
N ARG A 264 -63.74 18.90 -36.62
CA ARG A 264 -63.83 19.76 -37.80
C ARG A 264 -62.41 20.17 -38.19
N ARG A 265 -62.13 20.07 -39.49
CA ARG A 265 -60.81 20.29 -40.10
C ARG A 265 -60.42 21.76 -39.96
N GLY A 266 -59.83 22.14 -38.83
CA GLY A 266 -59.42 23.53 -38.54
C GLY A 266 -59.01 23.82 -37.09
N ASP A 267 -59.59 23.13 -36.10
CA ASP A 267 -59.53 23.59 -34.69
C ASP A 267 -58.48 22.89 -33.80
N VAL A 268 -57.71 21.94 -34.36
CA VAL A 268 -56.87 21.01 -33.59
C VAL A 268 -55.59 21.62 -32.97
N PRO A 269 -54.88 22.57 -33.61
CA PRO A 269 -53.63 23.09 -33.03
C PRO A 269 -53.82 23.98 -31.79
N GLU A 270 -54.96 24.65 -31.63
CA GLU A 270 -55.16 25.65 -30.57
C GLU A 270 -55.74 25.06 -29.27
N GLU A 271 -56.70 24.13 -29.36
CA GLU A 271 -57.31 23.53 -28.16
C GLU A 271 -56.41 22.49 -27.46
N PHE A 272 -55.54 21.79 -28.20
CA PHE A 272 -54.63 20.81 -27.58
C PHE A 272 -53.55 21.48 -26.72
N ASN A 273 -53.07 22.66 -27.14
CA ASN A 273 -52.11 23.44 -26.37
C ASN A 273 -52.74 24.08 -25.12
N GLN A 274 -54.02 24.50 -25.19
CA GLN A 274 -54.75 25.04 -24.03
C GLN A 274 -55.13 23.96 -23.01
N ALA A 275 -55.55 22.76 -23.44
CA ALA A 275 -55.97 21.69 -22.52
C ALA A 275 -54.80 20.93 -21.86
N GLY A 276 -53.62 20.92 -22.49
CA GLY A 276 -52.41 20.33 -21.92
C GLY A 276 -51.73 21.18 -20.84
N GLY A 277 -52.17 22.43 -20.62
CA GLY A 277 -51.45 23.37 -19.76
C GLY A 277 -50.01 23.64 -20.23
N LEU A 278 -49.70 23.31 -21.47
CA LEU A 278 -48.43 23.61 -22.14
C LEU A 278 -48.52 25.06 -22.63
N GLU A 279 -48.66 25.99 -21.70
CA GLU A 279 -48.28 27.37 -21.95
C GLU A 279 -46.81 27.34 -22.36
N ARG A 280 -46.56 27.80 -23.59
CA ARG A 280 -45.24 27.89 -24.22
C ARG A 280 -44.27 28.83 -23.46
N ASP A 281 -44.72 29.38 -22.34
CA ASP A 281 -44.16 30.52 -21.64
C ASP A 281 -43.47 30.16 -20.30
N THR A 282 -43.39 28.87 -19.91
CA THR A 282 -42.82 28.50 -18.60
C THR A 282 -41.45 27.82 -18.63
N ASP A 283 -41.06 27.20 -19.75
CA ASP A 283 -39.74 26.58 -19.87
C ASP A 283 -38.65 27.64 -20.04
N GLU A 284 -38.91 28.72 -20.81
CA GLU A 284 -37.98 29.86 -20.90
C GLU A 284 -37.82 30.60 -19.56
N ALA A 285 -38.88 30.67 -18.74
CA ALA A 285 -38.81 31.30 -17.43
C ALA A 285 -38.01 30.47 -16.42
N ARG A 286 -38.17 29.13 -16.45
CA ARG A 286 -37.38 28.20 -15.63
C ARG A 286 -35.92 28.16 -16.06
N ASP A 287 -35.66 28.16 -17.36
CA ASP A 287 -34.30 28.21 -17.89
C ASP A 287 -33.63 29.56 -17.55
N ALA A 288 -34.37 30.67 -17.61
CA ALA A 288 -33.88 31.98 -17.18
C ALA A 288 -33.62 32.05 -15.66
N GLU A 289 -34.45 31.42 -14.83
CA GLU A 289 -34.25 31.35 -13.38
C GLU A 289 -33.05 30.45 -13.02
N ALA A 290 -32.87 29.33 -13.73
CA ALA A 290 -31.71 28.47 -13.58
C ALA A 290 -30.41 29.20 -13.99
N LEU A 291 -30.42 29.92 -15.12
CA LEU A 291 -29.30 30.76 -15.54
C LEU A 291 -28.96 31.84 -14.51
N ARG A 292 -29.96 32.54 -13.97
CA ARG A 292 -29.74 33.54 -12.90
C ARG A 292 -29.13 32.93 -11.64
N LYS A 293 -29.52 31.69 -11.30
CA LYS A 293 -28.96 30.98 -10.15
C LYS A 293 -27.49 30.62 -10.40
N TYR A 294 -27.15 30.12 -11.59
CA TYR A 294 -25.77 29.85 -11.98
C TYR A 294 -24.91 31.13 -11.99
N GLU A 295 -25.41 32.23 -12.56
CA GLU A 295 -24.72 33.52 -12.58
C GLU A 295 -24.48 34.07 -11.15
N ALA A 296 -25.43 33.88 -10.23
CA ALA A 296 -25.28 34.27 -8.84
C ALA A 296 -24.27 33.40 -8.08
N GLU A 297 -24.23 32.08 -8.36
CA GLU A 297 -23.24 31.17 -7.78
C GLU A 297 -21.82 31.49 -8.28
N ASP A 298 -21.67 31.83 -9.56
CA ASP A 298 -20.38 32.22 -10.16
C ASP A 298 -19.88 33.56 -9.58
N ALA A 299 -20.77 34.54 -9.42
CA ALA A 299 -20.45 35.81 -8.77
C ALA A 299 -20.03 35.65 -7.30
N ALA A 300 -20.66 34.73 -6.56
CA ALA A 300 -20.28 34.42 -5.19
C ALA A 300 -18.90 33.72 -5.11
N LEU A 301 -18.56 32.90 -6.10
CA LEU A 301 -17.26 32.25 -6.23
C LEU A 301 -16.14 33.27 -6.51
N ASP A 302 -16.39 34.23 -7.38
CA ASP A 302 -15.48 35.35 -7.65
C ASP A 302 -15.28 36.23 -6.42
N GLU A 303 -16.35 36.54 -5.68
CA GLU A 303 -16.27 37.34 -4.46
C GLU A 303 -15.49 36.60 -3.36
N PHE A 304 -15.68 35.28 -3.22
CA PHE A 304 -14.88 34.42 -2.36
C PHE A 304 -13.40 34.38 -2.77
N TYR A 305 -13.10 34.34 -4.08
CA TYR A 305 -11.72 34.32 -4.58
C TYR A 305 -11.00 35.65 -4.32
N GLU A 306 -11.71 36.77 -4.47
CA GLU A 306 -11.20 38.10 -4.16
C GLU A 306 -11.08 38.36 -2.66
N GLU A 307 -11.99 37.82 -1.84
CA GLU A 307 -11.85 37.83 -0.37
C GLU A 307 -10.68 36.96 0.09
N TRP A 308 -10.46 35.79 -0.52
CA TRP A 308 -9.31 34.92 -0.24
C TRP A 308 -7.98 35.61 -0.61
N LYS A 309 -7.93 36.33 -1.74
CA LYS A 309 -6.79 37.21 -2.09
C LYS A 309 -6.60 38.35 -1.08
N ARG A 310 -7.67 39.03 -0.66
CA ARG A 310 -7.61 40.15 0.31
C ARG A 310 -7.27 39.70 1.72
N GLY A 311 -7.67 38.50 2.12
CA GLY A 311 -7.49 37.90 3.45
C GLY A 311 -6.08 37.37 3.74
N GLY A 312 -5.11 37.60 2.84
CA GLY A 312 -3.72 37.20 3.07
C GLY A 312 -3.40 35.78 2.61
N GLY A 313 -4.07 35.29 1.57
CA GLY A 313 -3.61 34.14 0.80
C GLY A 313 -2.29 34.46 0.12
N ILE A 314 -1.19 34.24 0.85
CA ILE A 314 0.21 34.13 0.39
C ILE A 314 0.55 35.20 -0.65
N SER A 315 0.98 36.37 -0.17
CA SER A 315 1.74 37.30 -0.99
C SER A 315 2.88 36.51 -1.65
N GLY A 316 2.79 36.33 -2.97
CA GLY A 316 3.77 35.66 -3.81
C GLY A 316 5.07 36.45 -3.92
N ASP A 317 5.71 36.70 -2.78
CA ASP A 317 6.99 37.39 -2.63
C ASP A 317 7.91 36.68 -1.63
N ASP A 318 7.56 35.44 -1.23
CA ASP A 318 8.53 34.54 -0.63
C ASP A 318 9.36 33.94 -1.77
N GLY A 319 10.48 34.61 -2.06
CA GLY A 319 11.48 34.22 -3.03
C GLY A 319 11.77 32.73 -2.99
N PHE A 320 11.12 32.00 -3.90
CA PHE A 320 11.53 30.67 -4.27
C PHE A 320 12.77 30.86 -5.14
N ASP A 321 13.93 30.96 -4.48
CA ASP A 321 15.24 30.76 -5.10
C ASP A 321 15.14 29.44 -5.85
N THR A 322 14.91 29.55 -7.15
CA THR A 322 15.04 28.43 -8.07
C THR A 322 16.52 28.06 -7.99
N PRO A 323 16.89 26.87 -7.49
CA PRO A 323 18.28 26.46 -7.57
C PRO A 323 18.64 26.48 -9.04
N ASP A 324 19.65 27.28 -9.39
CA ASP A 324 20.31 27.27 -10.68
C ASP A 324 20.97 25.90 -10.85
N ASP A 325 20.16 24.90 -11.20
CA ASP A 325 20.56 23.53 -11.48
C ASP A 325 21.22 23.51 -12.86
N GLY A 326 22.46 24.01 -12.88
CA GLY A 326 23.47 23.75 -13.89
C GLY A 326 23.93 22.29 -13.91
N MET A 327 23.05 21.33 -13.72
CA MET A 327 23.31 19.90 -13.94
C MET A 327 22.97 19.55 -15.39
N LYS A 328 23.95 19.75 -16.26
CA LYS A 328 24.00 19.07 -17.56
C LYS A 328 23.87 17.56 -17.33
N PRO A 329 22.95 16.85 -18.00
CA PRO A 329 22.89 15.41 -17.89
C PRO A 329 24.16 14.79 -18.52
N GLU A 330 25.09 14.32 -17.69
CA GLU A 330 26.12 13.40 -18.16
C GLU A 330 25.44 12.12 -18.64
N GLY A 331 25.43 11.95 -19.97
CA GLY A 331 24.89 10.77 -20.62
C GLY A 331 25.54 9.46 -20.10
N PRO A 332 24.83 8.33 -20.22
CA PRO A 332 25.25 7.06 -19.64
C PRO A 332 26.57 6.58 -20.27
N LYS A 333 27.65 6.60 -19.48
CA LYS A 333 28.92 5.95 -19.81
C LYS A 333 28.67 4.44 -19.97
N ARG A 334 28.60 4.00 -21.23
CA ARG A 334 28.54 2.59 -21.62
C ARG A 334 29.81 1.87 -21.17
N GLY A 335 29.73 1.21 -20.01
CA GLY A 335 30.77 0.30 -19.53
C GLY A 335 30.92 -0.90 -20.47
N ARG A 336 32.00 -0.91 -21.25
CA ARG A 336 32.47 -2.09 -22.00
C ARG A 336 32.81 -3.21 -21.01
N ARG A 337 31.96 -4.24 -20.93
CA ARG A 337 32.32 -5.53 -20.32
C ARG A 337 33.39 -6.19 -21.19
N ARG A 338 34.65 -6.19 -20.72
CA ARG A 338 35.67 -7.14 -21.17
C ARG A 338 35.29 -8.52 -20.64
N ARG A 339 35.03 -9.46 -21.55
CA ARG A 339 35.03 -10.90 -21.24
C ARG A 339 36.49 -11.36 -21.10
N ARG A 340 36.76 -12.14 -20.05
CA ARG A 340 37.89 -13.06 -19.98
C ARG A 340 37.44 -14.42 -20.47
#